data_AF-A0A151BHP4-F1
#
_entry.id   AF-A0A151BHP4-F1
#
_cell.length_a   1.000
_cell.length_b   1.000
_cell.length_c   1.000
_cell.angle_alpha   90.00
_cell.angle_beta   90.00
_cell.angle_gamma   90.00
#
_symmetry.space_group_name_H-M   'P 1'
#
loop_
_entity.id
_entity.type
_entity.pdbx_description
1 polymer ?
#
loop_
_entity_poly.entity_id
_entity_poly.type
_entity_poly.pdbx_seq_one_letter_code
_entity_poly.pdbx_strand_id
1 'polypeptide(L)'
;MKIVKLLDSELERLGLQVKIVPEASGEAGGDEEAKLDRARFLVTLRGSLPATDAQASGWRIDDLAALAATLAYLASRQGKASRGEVERLLSSKLPSWRVNIALDRFVRLGYLHEDENEVLTVGWRTRAEVDLEALAESLLTISEESSEIGGREG
;
A
#
# COMPACT_ATOMS: atom_id res chain seq x y z
N MET A 1 -0.34 14.91 22.78
CA MET A 1 0.44 15.09 21.51
C MET A 1 1.89 15.59 21.65
N LYS A 2 2.33 16.22 22.75
CA LYS A 2 3.69 16.81 22.85
C LYS A 2 4.83 15.80 22.62
N ILE A 3 4.66 14.57 23.12
CA ILE A 3 5.64 13.48 22.96
C ILE A 3 5.74 13.00 21.51
N VAL A 4 4.61 12.85 20.82
CA VAL A 4 4.58 12.43 19.40
C VAL A 4 5.27 13.46 18.51
N LYS A 5 5.02 14.75 18.74
CA LYS A 5 5.68 15.84 18.01
C LYS A 5 7.19 15.86 18.27
N LEU A 6 7.62 15.62 19.51
CA LEU A 6 9.03 15.53 19.84
C LEU A 6 9.69 14.33 19.14
N LEU A 7 9.05 13.15 19.18
CA LEU A 7 9.54 11.96 18.50
C LEU A 7 9.64 12.17 16.99
N ASP A 8 8.63 12.78 16.37
CA ASP A 8 8.63 13.06 14.93
C ASP A 8 9.78 13.99 14.52
N SER A 9 10.11 14.98 15.36
CA SER A 9 11.23 15.90 15.13
C SER A 9 12.59 15.22 15.23
N GLU A 10 12.76 14.25 16.13
CA GLU A 10 14.01 13.47 16.21
C GLU A 10 14.14 12.49 15.04
N LEU A 11 13.03 11.86 14.65
CA LEU A 11 12.96 10.94 13.51
C LEU A 11 13.22 11.64 12.18
N GLU A 12 12.91 12.93 12.06
CA GLU A 12 13.19 13.75 10.87
C GLU A 12 14.65 13.66 10.44
N ARG A 13 15.55 13.67 11.42
CA ARG A 13 17.01 13.63 11.21
C ARG A 13 17.47 12.32 10.57
N LEU A 14 16.62 11.29 10.61
CA LEU A 14 16.85 9.97 10.05
C LEU A 14 16.02 9.73 8.77
N GLY A 15 15.30 10.74 8.27
CA GLY A 15 14.38 10.57 7.14
C GLY A 15 13.13 9.76 7.49
N LEU A 16 12.77 9.70 8.77
CA LEU A 16 11.60 8.98 9.29
C LEU A 16 10.53 9.96 9.79
N GLN A 17 9.32 9.48 9.97
CA GLN A 17 8.18 10.24 10.50
C GLN A 17 7.25 9.34 11.32
N VAL A 18 6.44 9.94 12.20
CA VAL A 18 5.36 9.26 12.91
C VAL A 18 4.05 9.46 12.14
N LYS A 19 3.46 8.36 11.67
CA LYS A 19 2.13 8.37 11.06
C LYS A 19 1.10 7.76 12.02
N ILE A 20 -0.02 8.46 12.17
CA ILE A 20 -1.13 8.05 13.01
C ILE A 20 -2.19 7.41 12.11
N VAL A 21 -2.47 6.12 12.32
CA VAL A 21 -3.46 5.37 11.55
C VAL A 21 -4.63 5.01 12.46
N PRO A 22 -5.82 5.59 12.26
CA PRO A 22 -6.99 5.24 13.05
C PRO A 22 -7.39 3.78 12.78
N GLU A 23 -7.88 3.09 13.82
CA GLU A 23 -8.40 1.73 13.66
C GLU A 23 -9.73 1.75 12.90
N ALA A 24 -9.87 0.87 11.89
CA ALA A 24 -11.01 0.87 10.99
C ALA A 24 -12.30 0.33 11.61
N SER A 25 -12.24 -0.26 12.82
CA SER A 25 -13.37 -0.89 13.48
C SER A 25 -13.94 -0.02 14.61
N GLY A 26 -15.13 0.53 14.36
CA GLY A 26 -16.12 0.79 15.41
C GLY A 26 -16.21 2.22 15.94
N GLU A 27 -17.29 2.88 15.52
CA GLU A 27 -17.91 4.09 16.08
C GLU A 27 -17.26 5.43 15.72
N ALA A 28 -17.89 6.12 14.77
CA ALA A 28 -17.65 7.53 14.42
C ALA A 28 -18.15 8.51 15.50
N GLY A 29 -18.08 8.12 16.78
CA GLY A 29 -18.60 8.88 17.92
C GLY A 29 -17.61 8.84 19.07
N GLY A 30 -16.78 9.87 19.14
CA GLY A 30 -15.76 10.05 20.18
C GLY A 30 -15.03 11.37 19.90
N ASP A 31 -14.69 12.09 20.95
CA ASP A 31 -13.82 13.25 20.87
C ASP A 31 -12.44 12.88 20.30
N GLU A 32 -11.67 13.90 19.94
CA GLU A 32 -10.37 13.73 19.27
C GLU A 32 -9.38 12.89 20.11
N GLU A 33 -9.54 12.93 21.44
CA GLU A 33 -8.77 12.11 22.39
C GLU A 33 -9.13 10.63 22.32
N ALA A 34 -10.42 10.27 22.32
CA ALA A 34 -10.84 8.87 22.18
C ALA A 34 -10.43 8.23 20.83
N LYS A 35 -10.37 9.03 19.76
CA LYS A 35 -9.87 8.58 18.44
C LYS A 35 -8.37 8.33 18.45
N LEU A 36 -7.61 9.12 19.21
CA LEU A 36 -6.16 8.94 19.37
C LEU A 36 -5.81 7.73 20.24
N ASP A 37 -6.63 7.41 21.24
CA ASP A 37 -6.43 6.24 22.11
C ASP A 37 -6.52 4.90 21.34
N ARG A 38 -7.34 4.86 20.27
CA ARG A 38 -7.48 3.69 19.39
C ARG A 38 -6.59 3.76 18.15
N ALA A 39 -5.79 4.81 17.99
CA ALA A 39 -4.95 4.98 16.82
C ALA A 39 -3.64 4.19 16.94
N ARG A 40 -3.19 3.64 15.81
CA ARG A 40 -1.85 3.04 15.69
C ARG A 40 -0.86 4.15 15.36
N PHE A 41 0.16 4.28 16.20
CA PHE A 41 1.30 5.16 15.95
C PHE A 41 2.41 4.33 15.31
N LEU A 42 2.78 4.66 14.07
CA LEU A 42 3.74 3.90 13.29
C LEU A 42 4.88 4.83 12.88
N VAL A 43 6.10 4.30 12.90
CA VAL A 43 7.26 4.99 12.31
C VAL A 43 7.37 4.55 10.85
N THR A 44 7.31 5.51 9.94
CA THR A 44 7.43 5.29 8.49
C THR A 44 8.50 6.22 7.90
N LEU A 45 8.82 6.04 6.63
CA LEU A 45 9.72 6.94 5.92
C LEU A 45 9.05 8.28 5.66
N ARG A 46 9.82 9.38 5.73
CA ARG A 46 9.37 10.76 5.49
C ARG A 46 9.28 11.13 4.00
N GLY A 47 9.41 10.15 3.11
CA GLY A 47 9.42 10.31 1.66
C GLY A 47 9.71 9.00 0.95
N SER A 48 10.06 9.07 -0.35
CA SER A 48 10.47 7.88 -1.10
C SER A 48 11.91 7.47 -0.75
N LEU A 49 12.15 6.17 -0.76
CA LEU A 49 13.51 5.63 -0.75
C LEU A 49 14.10 5.75 -2.16
N PRO A 50 15.40 6.10 -2.28
CA PRO A 50 16.13 5.86 -3.51
C PRO A 50 16.02 4.37 -3.89
N ALA A 51 16.00 4.06 -5.19
CA ALA A 51 15.89 2.68 -5.67
C ALA A 51 17.00 1.76 -5.15
N THR A 52 18.19 2.31 -4.87
CA THR A 52 19.32 1.59 -4.26
C THR A 52 19.01 1.13 -2.84
N ASP A 53 18.27 1.91 -2.08
CA ASP A 53 17.97 1.66 -0.68
C ASP A 53 16.72 0.76 -0.56
N ALA A 54 15.80 0.87 -1.52
CA ALA A 54 14.68 -0.05 -1.65
C ALA A 54 15.15 -1.51 -1.85
N GLN A 55 16.29 -1.75 -2.52
CA GLN A 55 16.87 -3.09 -2.65
C GLN A 55 17.36 -3.66 -1.31
N ALA A 56 17.75 -2.81 -0.37
CA ALA A 56 18.15 -3.20 0.97
C ALA A 56 16.95 -3.50 1.91
N SER A 57 15.72 -3.20 1.48
CA SER A 57 14.50 -3.40 2.29
C SER A 57 14.10 -4.87 2.50
N GLY A 58 14.77 -5.81 1.82
CA GLY A 58 14.41 -7.24 1.83
C GLY A 58 13.17 -7.57 1.00
N TRP A 59 12.60 -6.60 0.28
CA TRP A 59 11.55 -6.84 -0.71
C TRP A 59 12.13 -7.15 -2.08
N ARG A 60 11.55 -8.13 -2.76
CA ARG A 60 11.83 -8.35 -4.19
C ARG A 60 11.05 -7.34 -5.00
N ILE A 61 11.65 -6.83 -6.08
CA ILE A 61 10.99 -5.90 -7.00
C ILE A 61 9.69 -6.48 -7.58
N ASP A 62 9.68 -7.78 -7.87
CA ASP A 62 8.49 -8.48 -8.36
C ASP A 62 7.35 -8.48 -7.33
N ASP A 63 7.69 -8.56 -6.03
CA ASP A 63 6.68 -8.54 -4.95
C ASP A 63 6.09 -7.13 -4.81
N LEU A 64 6.91 -6.08 -4.95
CA LEU A 64 6.46 -4.69 -4.95
C LEU A 64 5.58 -4.40 -6.18
N ALA A 65 5.95 -4.92 -7.36
CA ALA A 65 5.15 -4.79 -8.57
C ALA A 65 3.79 -5.49 -8.42
N ALA A 66 3.76 -6.70 -7.84
CA ALA A 66 2.51 -7.42 -7.56
C ALA A 66 1.62 -6.66 -6.55
N LEU A 67 2.22 -6.09 -5.50
CA LEU A 67 1.48 -5.27 -4.54
C LEU A 67 0.92 -4.00 -5.20
N ALA A 68 1.74 -3.27 -5.96
CA ALA A 68 1.33 -2.07 -6.68
C ALA A 68 0.16 -2.36 -7.64
N ALA A 69 0.26 -3.43 -8.44
CA ALA A 69 -0.80 -3.85 -9.34
C ALA A 69 -2.09 -4.23 -8.59
N THR A 70 -1.96 -4.90 -7.44
CA THR A 70 -3.11 -5.24 -6.59
C THR A 70 -3.80 -3.99 -6.05
N LEU A 71 -3.04 -3.05 -5.50
CA LEU A 71 -3.59 -1.80 -4.94
C LEU A 71 -4.25 -0.94 -6.01
N ALA A 72 -3.64 -0.86 -7.20
CA ALA A 72 -4.23 -0.16 -8.35
C ALA A 72 -5.56 -0.80 -8.79
N TYR A 73 -5.62 -2.13 -8.86
CA TYR A 73 -6.85 -2.84 -9.19
C TYR A 73 -7.94 -2.58 -8.16
N LEU A 74 -7.63 -2.66 -6.87
CA LEU A 74 -8.57 -2.32 -5.80
C LEU A 74 -9.06 -0.87 -5.93
N ALA A 75 -8.15 0.09 -6.18
CA ALA A 75 -8.52 1.50 -6.38
C ALA A 75 -9.51 1.67 -7.54
N SER A 76 -9.28 0.98 -8.67
CA SER A 76 -10.21 0.97 -9.82
C SER A 76 -11.58 0.31 -9.54
N ARG A 77 -11.68 -0.48 -8.47
CA ARG A 77 -12.89 -1.21 -8.06
C ARG A 77 -13.50 -0.65 -6.77
N GLN A 78 -13.42 0.67 -6.57
CA GLN A 78 -13.98 1.35 -5.40
C GLN A 78 -13.41 0.82 -4.06
N GLY A 79 -12.15 0.38 -4.07
CA GLY A 79 -11.41 -0.06 -2.89
C GLY A 79 -11.58 -1.53 -2.50
N LYS A 80 -12.31 -2.33 -3.29
CA LYS A 80 -12.56 -3.75 -2.99
C LYS A 80 -12.67 -4.63 -4.24
N ALA A 81 -12.22 -5.87 -4.16
CA ALA A 81 -12.42 -6.87 -5.21
C ALA A 81 -12.40 -8.28 -4.62
N SER A 82 -12.99 -9.26 -5.29
CA SER A 82 -12.83 -10.66 -4.87
C SER A 82 -11.37 -11.11 -5.05
N ARG A 83 -10.88 -11.95 -4.15
CA ARG A 83 -9.54 -12.52 -4.22
C ARG A 83 -9.28 -13.19 -5.57
N GLY A 84 -10.24 -13.97 -6.06
CA GLY A 84 -10.14 -14.63 -7.36
C GLY A 84 -10.00 -13.67 -8.55
N GLU A 85 -10.57 -12.45 -8.51
CA GLU A 85 -10.33 -11.44 -9.54
C GLU A 85 -8.90 -10.93 -9.55
N VAL A 86 -8.36 -10.65 -8.36
CA VAL A 86 -6.96 -10.21 -8.20
C VAL A 86 -6.00 -11.32 -8.62
N GLU A 87 -6.29 -12.57 -8.27
CA GLU A 87 -5.50 -13.73 -8.69
C GLU A 87 -5.46 -13.87 -10.21
N ARG A 88 -6.59 -13.70 -10.90
CA ARG A 88 -6.65 -13.73 -12.37
C ARG A 88 -5.87 -12.59 -13.00
N LEU A 89 -5.99 -11.38 -12.44
CA LEU A 89 -5.23 -10.21 -12.91
C LEU A 89 -3.73 -10.50 -12.85
N LEU A 90 -3.22 -10.89 -11.68
CA LEU A 90 -1.80 -11.12 -11.48
C LEU A 90 -1.29 -12.34 -12.27
N SER A 91 -2.12 -13.40 -12.38
CA SER A 91 -1.77 -14.62 -13.11
C SER A 91 -1.60 -14.39 -14.63
N SER A 92 -2.04 -13.26 -15.17
CA SER A 92 -1.78 -12.90 -16.57
C SER A 92 -0.29 -12.64 -16.86
N LYS A 93 0.50 -12.34 -15.82
CA LYS A 93 1.94 -12.02 -15.92
C LYS A 93 2.82 -12.84 -14.98
N LEU A 94 2.25 -13.48 -13.96
CA LEU A 94 2.98 -14.23 -12.93
C LEU A 94 2.46 -15.67 -12.82
N PRO A 95 3.30 -16.66 -12.45
CA PRO A 95 2.83 -18.01 -12.16
C PRO A 95 1.83 -18.03 -11.00
N SER A 96 0.71 -18.74 -11.13
CA SER A 96 -0.38 -18.72 -10.13
C SER A 96 0.06 -19.13 -8.73
N TRP A 97 0.98 -20.09 -8.58
CA TRP A 97 1.52 -20.47 -7.28
C TRP A 97 2.24 -19.31 -6.57
N ARG A 98 2.90 -18.44 -7.35
CA ARG A 98 3.60 -17.25 -6.84
C ARG A 98 2.61 -16.15 -6.47
N VAL A 99 1.53 -16.01 -7.23
CA VAL A 99 0.44 -15.08 -6.94
C VAL A 99 -0.18 -15.38 -5.58
N ASN A 100 -0.51 -16.65 -5.32
CA ASN A 100 -1.12 -17.06 -4.04
C ASN A 100 -0.20 -16.75 -2.86
N ILE A 101 1.09 -17.10 -2.96
CA ILE A 101 2.09 -16.79 -1.93
C ILE A 101 2.21 -15.28 -1.69
N ALA A 102 2.17 -14.47 -2.75
CA ALA A 102 2.26 -13.02 -2.64
C ALA A 102 1.03 -12.45 -1.92
N LEU A 103 -0.18 -12.83 -2.32
CA LEU A 103 -1.42 -12.36 -1.70
C LEU A 103 -1.51 -12.78 -0.22
N ASP A 104 -1.19 -14.03 0.11
CA ASP A 104 -1.13 -14.51 1.49
C ASP A 104 -0.14 -13.69 2.33
N ARG A 105 1.03 -13.38 1.77
CA ARG A 105 2.03 -12.54 2.42
C ARG A 105 1.49 -11.11 2.62
N PHE A 106 0.81 -10.53 1.64
CA PHE A 106 0.29 -9.16 1.75
C PHE A 106 -0.82 -9.04 2.79
N VAL A 107 -1.70 -10.03 2.90
CA VAL A 107 -2.71 -10.12 3.96
C VAL A 107 -2.03 -10.27 5.31
N ARG A 108 -1.10 -11.22 5.45
CA ARG A 108 -0.37 -11.48 6.71
C ARG A 108 0.42 -10.26 7.19
N LEU A 109 1.01 -9.49 6.28
CA LEU A 109 1.75 -8.27 6.61
C LEU A 109 0.85 -7.05 6.86
N GLY A 110 -0.45 -7.16 6.58
CA GLY A 110 -1.43 -6.10 6.79
C GLY A 110 -1.51 -5.06 5.67
N TYR A 111 -0.93 -5.31 4.50
CA TYR A 111 -1.10 -4.46 3.32
C TYR A 111 -2.47 -4.67 2.68
N LEU A 112 -3.00 -5.89 2.77
CA LEU A 112 -4.36 -6.23 2.37
C LEU A 112 -5.15 -6.70 3.60
N HIS A 113 -6.45 -6.55 3.53
CA HIS A 113 -7.39 -7.19 4.44
C HIS A 113 -8.34 -8.05 3.62
N GLU A 114 -8.47 -9.31 4.01
CA GLU A 114 -9.39 -10.28 3.41
C GLU A 114 -10.51 -10.55 4.41
N ASP A 115 -11.76 -10.40 3.98
CA ASP A 115 -12.93 -10.73 4.79
C ASP A 115 -13.35 -12.20 4.65
N GLU A 116 -14.40 -12.60 5.37
CA GLU A 116 -14.92 -13.97 5.37
C GLU A 116 -15.48 -14.41 4.00
N ASN A 117 -15.73 -13.48 3.08
CA ASN A 117 -16.24 -13.75 1.73
C ASN A 117 -15.12 -13.67 0.67
N GLU A 118 -13.85 -13.77 1.08
CA GLU A 118 -12.67 -13.66 0.22
C GLU A 118 -12.62 -12.31 -0.54
N VAL A 119 -13.16 -11.24 0.04
CA VAL A 119 -13.07 -9.90 -0.54
C VAL A 119 -11.83 -9.20 0.00
N LEU A 120 -10.95 -8.81 -0.91
CA LEU A 120 -9.75 -8.05 -0.61
C LEU A 120 -10.06 -6.55 -0.56
N THR A 121 -9.55 -5.90 0.48
CA THR A 121 -9.57 -4.44 0.68
C THR A 121 -8.20 -3.95 1.11
N VAL A 122 -8.00 -2.63 1.09
CA VAL A 122 -6.77 -2.00 1.57
C VAL A 122 -6.58 -2.26 3.07
N GLY A 123 -5.44 -2.84 3.43
CA GLY A 123 -5.04 -3.11 4.81
C GLY A 123 -4.49 -1.89 5.54
N TRP A 124 -4.35 -1.99 6.87
CA TRP A 124 -3.90 -0.88 7.72
C TRP A 124 -2.48 -0.41 7.37
N ARG A 125 -1.61 -1.33 6.94
CA ARG A 125 -0.21 -1.03 6.64
C ARG A 125 -0.07 -0.26 5.33
N THR A 126 -0.91 -0.54 4.34
CA THR A 126 -0.98 0.27 3.11
C THR A 126 -1.38 1.70 3.41
N ARG A 127 -2.39 1.93 4.28
CA ARG A 127 -2.77 3.30 4.70
C ARG A 127 -1.62 4.03 5.40
N ALA A 128 -0.74 3.29 6.07
CA ALA A 128 0.44 3.84 6.74
C ALA A 128 1.57 4.15 5.74
N GLU A 129 1.96 3.19 4.91
CA GLU A 129 3.24 3.23 4.20
C GLU A 129 3.13 3.66 2.73
N VAL A 130 1.93 3.61 2.14
CA VAL A 130 1.74 3.83 0.71
C VAL A 130 0.96 5.12 0.48
N ASP A 131 1.49 5.96 -0.39
CA ASP A 131 0.75 7.06 -1.01
C ASP A 131 -0.01 6.52 -2.23
N LEU A 132 -1.31 6.29 -2.06
CA LEU A 132 -2.16 5.71 -3.10
C LEU A 132 -2.43 6.69 -4.25
N GLU A 133 -2.37 8.00 -3.99
CA GLU A 133 -2.55 9.03 -5.01
C GLU A 133 -1.32 9.08 -5.90
N ALA A 134 -0.13 9.19 -5.29
CA ALA A 134 1.14 9.15 -6.03
C ALA A 134 1.33 7.84 -6.80
N LEU A 135 0.87 6.71 -6.25
CA LEU A 135 0.88 5.43 -6.96
C LEU A 135 -0.03 5.46 -8.20
N ALA A 136 -1.25 6.00 -8.07
CA ALA A 136 -2.18 6.10 -9.19
C ALA A 136 -1.64 7.01 -10.30
N GLU A 137 -1.10 8.18 -9.93
CA GLU A 137 -0.43 9.09 -10.86
C GLU A 137 0.72 8.41 -11.60
N SER A 138 1.61 7.72 -10.87
CA SER A 138 2.75 7.02 -11.47
C SER A 138 2.31 5.97 -12.50
N LEU A 139 1.22 5.23 -12.22
CA LEU A 139 0.70 4.22 -13.14
C LEU A 139 0.05 4.83 -14.40
N LEU A 140 -0.61 5.98 -14.25
CA LEU A 140 -1.18 6.70 -15.39
C LEU A 140 -0.07 7.19 -16.32
N THR A 141 0.99 7.80 -15.78
CA THR A 141 2.13 8.27 -16.57
C THR A 141 2.82 7.14 -17.34
N ILE A 142 3.04 5.98 -16.71
CA ILE A 142 3.63 4.80 -17.38
C ILE A 142 2.75 4.31 -18.54
N SER A 143 1.43 4.41 -18.41
CA SER A 143 0.50 4.00 -19.46
C SER A 143 0.51 4.93 -20.68
N GLU A 144 0.72 6.23 -20.46
CA GLU A 144 0.84 7.24 -21.52
C GLU A 144 2.12 7.02 -22.33
N GLU A 145 3.26 6.80 -21.66
CA GLU A 145 4.55 6.52 -22.32
C GLU A 145 4.51 5.23 -23.16
N SER A 146 3.85 4.19 -22.65
CA SER A 146 3.67 2.92 -23.38
C SER A 146 2.82 3.09 -24.64
N SER A 147 1.87 4.04 -24.64
CA SER A 147 1.02 4.35 -25.79
C SER A 147 1.76 5.17 -26.86
N GLU A 148 2.65 6.09 -26.46
CA GLU A 148 3.48 6.88 -27.37
C GLU A 148 4.57 6.07 -28.08
N ILE A 149 5.13 5.06 -27.40
CA ILE A 149 6.12 4.16 -27.99
C ILE A 149 5.46 3.24 -29.03
N GLY A 150 4.26 2.72 -28.74
CA GLY A 150 3.49 1.90 -29.68
C GLY A 150 2.96 2.66 -30.91
N GLY A 151 2.77 3.99 -30.80
CA GLY A 151 2.33 4.84 -31.91
C GLY A 151 3.43 5.28 -32.87
N ARG A 152 4.71 5.05 -32.54
CA ARG A 152 5.86 5.40 -33.40
C ARG A 152 6.34 4.25 -34.30
N GLU A 153 5.81 3.05 -34.11
CA GLU A 153 6.15 1.85 -34.92
C GLU A 153 5.04 1.43 -35.90
N GLY A 154 4.02 2.28 -36.12
CA GLY A 154 2.90 2.05 -37.04
C GLY A 154 2.99 2.80 -38.37
#